data_AF-A0ABD5PF32-F1
#
_entry.id   AF-A0ABD5PF32-F1
#
_cell.length_a   1.000
_cell.length_b   1.000
_cell.length_c   1.000
_cell.angle_alpha   90.00
_cell.angle_beta   90.00
_cell.angle_gamma   90.00
#
_symmetry.space_group_name_H-M   'P 1'
#
loop_
_entity.id
_entity.type
_entity.pdbx_description
1 polymer ?
#
loop_
_entity_poly.entity_id
_entity_poly.type
_entity_poly.pdbx_seq_one_letter_code
_entity_poly.pdbx_strand_id
1 'polypeptide(L)'
;MTETGRNEYERIDNTYGFGQQEYQQRSQLHDQACNRKNSLFWTYKRMFVAAEWVGRFGWGLDLFTAIIGSVLLYALTREGSPTNQLLNSLIEFAPADLAIIILVGSLLSAFYGPKLRSRVYYNAGQEIQELHDQLDDFIEMEIIDQESEFDDLKQKYQRLNRRRHRLNQSTPQLGGYWYRLMKAKEKYQKTVPWEEYSEYEEETFEEKIKRLNGEGSENDS
;
A
#
# COMPACT_ATOMS: atom_id res chain seq x y z
N MET A 1 39.34 -21.26 24.10
CA MET A 1 37.87 -21.13 24.34
C MET A 1 37.69 -20.84 25.81
N THR A 2 37.30 -19.62 26.14
CA THR A 2 37.01 -19.19 27.52
C THR A 2 35.69 -19.81 27.97
N GLU A 3 35.59 -20.19 29.25
CA GLU A 3 34.38 -20.80 29.84
C GLU A 3 33.12 -19.94 29.63
N THR A 4 33.30 -18.62 29.52
CA THR A 4 32.25 -17.66 29.19
C THR A 4 31.58 -17.93 27.85
N GLY A 5 32.36 -18.28 26.82
CA GLY A 5 31.82 -18.60 25.50
C GLY A 5 30.96 -19.86 25.54
N ARG A 6 31.43 -20.90 26.23
CA ARG A 6 30.75 -22.22 26.30
C ARG A 6 29.35 -22.13 26.94
N ASN A 7 29.21 -21.35 28.00
CA ASN A 7 27.91 -21.10 28.65
C ASN A 7 26.92 -20.35 27.75
N GLU A 8 27.40 -19.49 26.85
CA GLU A 8 26.54 -18.75 25.93
C GLU A 8 26.05 -19.63 24.77
N TYR A 9 26.86 -20.60 24.32
CA TYR A 9 26.46 -21.62 23.34
C TYR A 9 25.37 -22.54 23.89
N GLU A 10 25.56 -23.10 25.09
CA GLU A 10 24.57 -23.98 25.72
C GLU A 10 23.25 -23.24 26.03
N ARG A 11 23.31 -21.92 26.27
CA ARG A 11 22.11 -21.10 26.47
C ARG A 11 21.34 -20.90 25.17
N ILE A 12 22.00 -20.66 24.04
CA ILE A 12 21.31 -20.44 22.77
C ILE A 12 20.68 -21.74 22.24
N ASP A 13 21.39 -22.87 22.34
CA ASP A 13 20.86 -24.17 21.93
C ASP A 13 19.65 -24.59 22.82
N ASN A 14 19.71 -24.36 24.14
CA ASN A 14 18.60 -24.70 25.06
C ASN A 14 17.41 -23.73 25.01
N THR A 15 17.62 -22.43 24.77
CA THR A 15 16.54 -21.43 24.78
C THR A 15 15.83 -21.32 23.43
N TYR A 16 16.53 -21.52 22.32
CA TYR A 16 15.99 -21.24 20.98
C TYR A 16 15.90 -22.46 20.06
N GLY A 17 16.42 -23.63 20.47
CA GLY A 17 16.32 -24.88 19.69
C GLY A 17 17.11 -24.90 18.38
N PHE A 18 17.98 -23.92 18.15
CA PHE A 18 18.85 -23.79 16.97
C PHE A 18 20.32 -23.77 17.38
N GLY A 19 21.19 -24.39 16.58
CA GLY A 19 22.62 -24.16 16.67
C GLY A 19 22.97 -22.68 16.48
N GLN A 20 23.96 -22.14 17.22
CA GLN A 20 24.34 -20.71 17.13
C GLN A 20 24.51 -20.16 15.70
N GLN A 21 25.12 -20.94 14.80
CA GLN A 21 25.32 -20.52 13.41
C GLN A 21 23.98 -20.41 12.64
N GLU A 22 23.08 -21.36 12.88
CA GLU A 22 21.76 -21.38 12.25
C GLU A 22 20.88 -20.24 12.79
N TYR A 23 20.91 -20.00 14.09
CA TYR A 23 20.23 -18.85 14.71
C TYR A 23 20.65 -17.53 14.05
N GLN A 24 21.96 -17.29 13.92
CA GLN A 24 22.46 -16.06 13.28
C GLN A 24 22.02 -15.95 11.83
N GLN A 25 22.03 -17.05 11.08
CA GLN A 25 21.61 -17.07 9.69
C GLN A 25 20.10 -16.79 9.52
N ARG A 26 19.26 -17.40 10.38
CA ARG A 26 17.81 -17.18 10.39
C ARG A 26 17.45 -15.76 10.83
N SER A 27 18.10 -15.22 11.85
CA SER A 27 17.93 -13.84 12.29
C SER A 27 18.28 -12.84 11.17
N GLN A 28 19.39 -13.04 10.46
CA GLN A 28 19.72 -12.19 9.31
C GLN A 28 18.68 -12.30 8.18
N LEU A 29 18.16 -13.51 7.93
CA LEU A 29 17.13 -13.73 6.93
C LEU A 29 15.81 -13.05 7.32
N HIS A 30 15.45 -13.11 8.60
CA HIS A 30 14.32 -12.41 9.21
C HIS A 30 14.42 -10.91 9.00
N ASP A 31 15.53 -10.29 9.39
CA ASP A 31 15.73 -8.84 9.26
C ASP A 31 15.65 -8.40 7.80
N GLN A 32 16.21 -9.19 6.89
CA GLN A 32 16.08 -8.93 5.46
C GLN A 32 14.63 -8.99 5.01
N ALA A 33 13.89 -10.02 5.43
CA ALA A 33 12.47 -10.18 5.10
C ALA A 33 11.62 -9.03 5.66
N CYS A 34 11.77 -8.64 6.93
CA CYS A 34 11.06 -7.51 7.54
C CYS A 34 11.32 -6.19 6.79
N ASN A 35 12.58 -5.89 6.48
CA ASN A 35 12.94 -4.71 5.68
C ASN A 35 12.25 -4.70 4.30
N ARG A 36 12.11 -5.86 3.66
CA ARG A 36 11.41 -5.97 2.37
C ARG A 36 9.89 -5.88 2.54
N LYS A 37 9.33 -6.45 3.60
CA LYS A 37 7.90 -6.38 3.93
C LYS A 37 7.47 -4.93 4.13
N ASN A 38 8.18 -4.18 4.97
CA ASN A 38 7.90 -2.77 5.21
C ASN A 38 8.00 -1.94 3.92
N SER A 39 8.99 -2.21 3.06
CA SER A 39 9.09 -1.54 1.75
C SER A 39 7.89 -1.85 0.83
N LEU A 40 7.38 -3.08 0.84
CA LEU A 40 6.20 -3.48 0.09
C LEU A 40 4.93 -2.81 0.64
N PHE A 41 4.82 -2.72 1.97
CA PHE A 41 3.71 -2.10 2.68
C PHE A 41 3.43 -0.67 2.18
N TRP A 42 4.46 0.17 2.21
CA TRP A 42 4.36 1.55 1.72
C TRP A 42 4.08 1.62 0.22
N THR A 43 4.54 0.64 -0.54
CA THR A 43 4.36 0.62 -1.99
C THR A 43 2.92 0.31 -2.37
N TYR A 44 2.30 -0.73 -1.80
CA TYR A 44 0.91 -1.05 -2.13
C TYR A 44 -0.06 0.01 -1.58
N LYS A 45 0.18 0.56 -0.39
CA LYS A 45 -0.67 1.65 0.16
C LYS A 45 -0.69 2.85 -0.78
N ARG A 46 0.48 3.24 -1.29
CA ARG A 46 0.61 4.32 -2.25
C ARG A 46 -0.15 4.02 -3.55
N MET A 47 -0.14 2.77 -4.02
CA MET A 47 -0.91 2.33 -5.19
C MET A 47 -2.41 2.47 -4.98
N PHE A 48 -2.94 2.03 -3.84
CA PHE A 48 -4.37 2.18 -3.55
C PHE A 48 -4.80 3.64 -3.43
N VAL A 49 -3.97 4.50 -2.80
CA VAL A 49 -4.25 5.94 -2.72
C VAL A 49 -4.26 6.56 -4.12
N ALA A 50 -3.33 6.18 -4.99
CA ALA A 50 -3.32 6.64 -6.38
C ALA A 50 -4.55 6.15 -7.15
N ALA A 51 -4.92 4.88 -6.98
CA ALA A 51 -6.10 4.30 -7.61
C ALA A 51 -7.38 5.05 -7.21
N GLU A 52 -7.57 5.30 -5.91
CA GLU A 52 -8.73 6.00 -5.36
C GLU A 52 -8.82 7.44 -5.88
N TRP A 53 -7.73 8.20 -5.80
CA TRP A 53 -7.71 9.60 -6.23
C TRP A 53 -7.94 9.77 -7.72
N VAL A 54 -7.24 8.98 -8.54
CA VAL A 54 -7.40 9.06 -10.00
C VAL A 54 -8.79 8.55 -10.41
N GLY A 55 -9.33 7.55 -9.71
CA GLY A 55 -10.71 7.08 -9.92
C GLY A 55 -11.74 8.18 -9.63
N ARG A 56 -11.63 8.85 -8.48
CA ARG A 56 -12.48 9.98 -8.10
C ARG A 56 -12.36 11.14 -9.08
N PHE A 57 -11.15 11.46 -9.53
CA PHE A 57 -10.93 12.50 -10.54
C PHE A 57 -11.65 12.17 -11.85
N GLY A 58 -11.58 10.91 -12.31
CA GLY A 58 -12.30 10.47 -13.50
C GLY A 58 -13.82 10.62 -13.35
N TRP A 59 -14.39 10.20 -12.23
CA TRP A 59 -15.82 10.38 -11.96
C TRP A 59 -16.22 11.86 -11.85
N GLY A 60 -15.39 12.67 -11.21
CA GLY A 60 -15.59 14.11 -11.09
C GLY A 60 -15.58 14.84 -12.43
N LEU A 61 -14.67 14.46 -13.34
CA LEU A 61 -14.65 14.98 -14.71
C LEU A 61 -15.94 14.63 -15.46
N ASP A 62 -16.40 13.38 -15.39
CA ASP A 62 -17.63 12.98 -16.07
C ASP A 62 -18.85 13.73 -15.54
N LEU A 63 -18.96 13.87 -14.22
CA LEU A 63 -20.04 14.63 -13.58
C LEU A 63 -19.99 16.10 -13.98
N PHE A 64 -18.81 16.71 -13.99
CA PHE A 64 -18.60 18.08 -14.42
C PHE A 64 -19.01 18.29 -15.89
N THR A 65 -18.56 17.42 -16.79
CA THR A 65 -18.94 17.47 -18.21
C THR A 65 -20.44 17.27 -18.40
N ALA A 66 -21.08 16.38 -17.63
CA ALA A 66 -22.53 16.19 -17.67
C ALA A 66 -23.31 17.43 -17.21
N ILE A 67 -22.86 18.11 -16.16
CA ILE A 67 -23.46 19.36 -15.68
C ILE A 67 -23.35 20.44 -16.77
N ILE A 68 -22.17 20.65 -17.35
CA ILE A 68 -21.96 21.64 -18.41
C ILE A 68 -22.76 21.30 -19.66
N GLY A 69 -22.79 20.03 -20.06
CA GLY A 69 -23.62 19.55 -21.17
C GLY A 69 -25.10 19.82 -20.95
N SER A 70 -25.58 19.64 -19.71
CA SER A 70 -26.96 19.95 -19.33
C SER A 70 -27.27 21.45 -19.41
N VAL A 71 -26.34 22.31 -18.95
CA VAL A 71 -26.46 23.76 -19.04
C VAL A 71 -26.45 24.22 -20.50
N LEU A 72 -25.54 23.68 -21.32
CA LEU A 72 -25.48 23.98 -22.76
C LEU A 72 -26.78 23.59 -23.46
N LEU A 73 -27.30 22.38 -23.19
CA LEU A 73 -28.58 21.93 -23.77
C LEU A 73 -29.73 22.85 -23.35
N TYR A 74 -29.78 23.27 -22.09
CA TYR A 74 -30.78 24.22 -21.60
C TYR A 74 -30.68 25.58 -22.31
N ALA A 75 -29.46 26.11 -22.47
CA ALA A 75 -29.22 27.39 -23.16
C ALA A 75 -29.61 27.34 -24.65
N LEU A 76 -29.39 26.20 -25.32
CA LEU A 76 -29.76 26.01 -26.73
C LEU A 76 -31.25 25.79 -26.95
N THR A 77 -31.97 25.21 -25.98
CA THR A 77 -33.39 24.83 -26.14
C THR A 77 -34.38 25.89 -25.69
N ARG A 78 -33.95 26.89 -24.91
CA ARG A 78 -34.82 27.99 -24.47
C ARG A 78 -34.38 29.32 -25.04
N GLU A 79 -35.26 29.91 -25.85
CA GLU A 79 -35.22 31.31 -26.23
C GLU A 79 -35.68 32.17 -25.04
N GLY A 80 -34.84 32.36 -24.02
CA GLY A 80 -35.18 33.21 -22.88
C GLY A 80 -34.22 33.09 -21.71
N SER A 81 -33.86 34.23 -21.12
CA SER A 81 -32.93 34.30 -19.99
C SER A 81 -33.45 33.48 -18.80
N PRO A 82 -32.61 32.65 -18.16
CA PRO A 82 -33.01 31.84 -17.01
C PRO A 82 -33.57 32.70 -15.86
N THR A 83 -34.68 32.26 -15.27
CA THR A 83 -35.27 32.89 -14.07
C THR A 83 -34.50 32.54 -12.79
N ASN A 84 -33.65 31.51 -12.83
CA ASN A 84 -32.86 31.03 -11.69
C ASN A 84 -31.47 31.69 -11.67
N GLN A 85 -31.15 32.42 -10.60
CA GLN A 85 -29.86 33.13 -10.46
C GLN A 85 -28.63 32.22 -10.57
N LEU A 86 -28.69 30.99 -10.04
CA LEU A 86 -27.60 30.00 -10.15
C LEU A 86 -27.34 29.53 -11.59
N LEU A 87 -28.37 29.51 -12.44
CA LEU A 87 -28.21 29.16 -13.86
C LEU A 87 -27.76 30.36 -14.68
N ASN A 88 -28.15 31.59 -14.30
CA ASN A 88 -27.70 32.80 -14.97
C ASN A 88 -26.17 32.95 -14.95
N SER A 89 -25.52 32.70 -13.80
CA SER A 89 -24.05 32.77 -13.71
C SER A 89 -23.33 31.71 -14.55
N LEU A 90 -23.96 30.56 -14.81
CA LEU A 90 -23.40 29.50 -15.65
C LEU A 90 -23.68 29.72 -17.15
N ILE A 91 -24.69 30.52 -17.49
CA ILE A 91 -25.14 30.82 -18.86
C ILE A 91 -24.55 32.16 -19.36
N GLU A 92 -23.81 32.90 -18.51
CA GLU A 92 -22.98 34.03 -18.95
C GLU A 92 -21.95 33.63 -20.02
N PHE A 93 -21.53 32.37 -20.03
CA PHE A 93 -20.69 31.82 -21.08
C PHE A 93 -21.49 31.63 -22.37
N ALA A 94 -20.90 32.03 -23.51
CA ALA A 94 -21.53 31.76 -24.79
C ALA A 94 -21.65 30.24 -24.99
N PRO A 95 -22.67 29.75 -25.72
CA PRO A 95 -22.81 28.32 -26.02
C PRO A 95 -21.55 27.69 -26.65
N ALA A 96 -20.80 28.49 -27.43
CA ALA A 96 -19.52 28.09 -28.00
C ALA A 96 -18.45 27.82 -26.92
N ASP A 97 -18.38 28.64 -25.87
CA ASP A 97 -17.42 28.48 -24.77
C ASP A 97 -17.74 27.21 -23.96
N LEU A 98 -19.02 26.96 -23.68
CA LEU A 98 -19.47 25.73 -23.01
C LEU A 98 -19.11 24.49 -23.83
N ALA A 99 -19.27 24.54 -25.15
CA ALA A 99 -18.89 23.46 -26.05
C ALA A 99 -17.36 23.22 -26.05
N ILE A 100 -16.55 24.28 -26.01
CA ILE A 100 -15.09 24.18 -25.88
C ILE A 100 -14.72 23.54 -24.54
N ILE A 101 -15.37 23.91 -23.43
CA ILE A 101 -15.11 23.31 -22.11
C ILE A 101 -15.45 21.81 -22.11
N ILE A 102 -16.58 21.42 -22.70
CA ILE A 102 -16.96 20.00 -22.86
C ILE A 102 -15.92 19.27 -23.69
N LEU A 103 -15.46 19.85 -24.80
CA LEU A 103 -14.44 19.26 -25.66
C LEU A 103 -13.14 19.05 -24.89
N VAL A 104 -12.64 20.06 -24.19
CA VAL A 104 -11.41 19.97 -23.38
C VAL A 104 -11.56 18.93 -22.28
N GLY A 105 -12.67 18.91 -21.55
CA GLY A 105 -12.95 17.90 -20.52
C GLY A 105 -12.99 16.48 -21.09
N SER A 106 -13.62 16.30 -22.25
CA SER A 106 -13.69 15.02 -22.96
C SER A 106 -12.31 14.56 -23.43
N LEU A 107 -11.49 15.47 -23.96
CA LEU A 107 -10.11 15.19 -24.35
C LEU A 107 -9.26 14.81 -23.13
N LEU A 108 -9.38 15.50 -22.01
CA LEU A 108 -8.67 15.15 -20.78
C LEU A 108 -9.08 13.76 -20.28
N SER A 109 -10.38 13.42 -20.31
CA SER A 109 -10.86 12.09 -19.95
C SER A 109 -10.34 11.01 -20.90
N ALA A 110 -10.36 11.27 -22.21
CA ALA A 110 -9.89 10.34 -23.24
C ALA A 110 -8.37 10.13 -23.22
N PHE A 111 -7.58 11.20 -23.16
CA PHE A 111 -6.12 11.12 -23.18
C PHE A 111 -5.53 10.65 -21.86
N TYR A 112 -6.05 11.15 -20.73
CA TYR A 112 -5.49 10.79 -19.43
C TYR A 112 -6.04 9.46 -18.91
N GLY A 113 -7.21 9.03 -19.40
CA GLY A 113 -7.83 7.74 -19.09
C GLY A 113 -7.88 7.44 -17.58
N PRO A 114 -8.35 8.38 -16.73
CA PRO A 114 -8.20 8.27 -15.27
C PRO A 114 -8.80 6.98 -14.71
N LYS A 115 -9.95 6.54 -15.23
CA LYS A 115 -10.57 5.27 -14.82
C LYS A 115 -9.71 4.04 -15.13
N LEU A 116 -9.06 4.02 -16.29
CA LEU A 116 -8.17 2.93 -16.68
C LEU A 116 -6.91 2.93 -15.80
N ARG A 117 -6.30 4.10 -15.59
CA ARG A 117 -5.14 4.25 -14.70
C ARG A 117 -5.46 3.87 -13.26
N SER A 118 -6.63 4.25 -12.78
CA SER A 118 -7.13 3.85 -11.46
C SER A 118 -7.16 2.32 -11.30
N ARG A 119 -7.70 1.60 -12.29
CA ARG A 119 -7.69 0.12 -12.31
C ARG A 119 -6.28 -0.45 -12.36
N VAL A 120 -5.39 0.13 -13.17
CA VAL A 120 -3.99 -0.32 -13.26
C VAL A 120 -3.29 -0.16 -11.90
N TYR A 121 -3.44 0.99 -11.23
CA TYR A 121 -2.87 1.18 -9.90
C TYR A 121 -3.48 0.24 -8.86
N TYR A 122 -4.79 0.00 -8.93
CA TYR A 122 -5.46 -0.91 -8.01
C TYR A 122 -4.94 -2.34 -8.16
N ASN A 123 -4.85 -2.85 -9.39
CA ASN A 123 -4.34 -4.19 -9.67
C ASN A 123 -2.86 -4.34 -9.25
N ALA A 124 -2.04 -3.34 -9.55
CA ALA A 124 -0.64 -3.33 -9.09
C ALA A 124 -0.56 -3.30 -7.55
N GLY A 125 -1.46 -2.57 -6.89
CA GLY A 125 -1.60 -2.59 -5.44
C GLY A 125 -1.92 -3.99 -4.90
N GLN A 126 -2.88 -4.69 -5.52
CA GLN A 126 -3.24 -6.07 -5.14
C GLN A 126 -2.08 -7.04 -5.30
N GLU A 127 -1.36 -7.00 -6.42
CA GLU A 127 -0.23 -7.91 -6.65
C GLU A 127 0.92 -7.70 -5.64
N ILE A 128 1.16 -6.44 -5.24
CA ILE A 128 2.17 -6.08 -4.25
C ILE A 128 1.70 -6.44 -2.84
N GLN A 129 0.42 -6.27 -2.54
CA GLN A 129 -0.18 -6.70 -1.28
C GLN A 129 -0.10 -8.22 -1.13
N GLU A 130 -0.42 -8.99 -2.17
CA GLU A 130 -0.30 -10.46 -2.12
C GLU A 130 1.14 -10.91 -1.83
N LEU A 131 2.14 -10.22 -2.39
CA LEU A 131 3.54 -10.48 -2.09
C LEU A 131 3.92 -10.05 -0.67
N HIS A 132 3.37 -8.94 -0.17
CA HIS A 132 3.54 -8.51 1.21
C HIS A 132 3.03 -9.60 2.17
N ASP A 133 1.82 -10.10 1.93
CA ASP A 133 1.17 -11.11 2.77
C ASP A 133 1.96 -12.43 2.74
N GLN A 134 2.45 -12.85 1.57
CA GLN A 134 3.34 -14.02 1.45
C GLN A 134 4.66 -13.86 2.22
N LEU A 135 5.17 -12.64 2.31
CA LEU A 135 6.40 -12.36 3.04
C LEU A 135 6.13 -12.29 4.55
N ASP A 136 4.97 -11.79 4.96
CA ASP A 136 4.50 -11.82 6.33
C ASP A 136 4.31 -13.26 6.82
N ASP A 137 3.60 -14.09 6.04
CA ASP A 137 3.44 -15.53 6.31
C ASP A 137 4.80 -16.24 6.46
N PHE A 138 5.75 -15.93 5.58
CA PHE A 138 7.10 -16.51 5.65
C PHE A 138 7.83 -16.11 6.94
N ILE A 139 7.67 -14.86 7.39
CA ILE A 139 8.28 -14.35 8.62
C ILE A 139 7.60 -14.95 9.86
N GLU A 140 6.26 -15.04 9.86
CA GLU A 140 5.44 -15.44 11.01
C GLU A 140 5.32 -16.95 11.19
N MET A 141 5.55 -17.76 10.14
CA MET A 141 5.32 -19.21 10.24
C MET A 141 6.57 -20.04 9.91
N GLU A 142 7.38 -19.61 8.94
CA GLU A 142 8.39 -20.50 8.36
C GLU A 142 9.81 -20.23 8.87
N ILE A 143 10.19 -18.96 8.98
CA ILE A 143 11.54 -18.59 9.45
C ILE A 143 11.80 -19.07 10.89
N ILE A 144 10.75 -19.09 11.71
CA ILE A 144 10.77 -19.47 13.12
C ILE A 144 10.55 -20.97 13.33
N ASP A 145 10.15 -21.72 12.30
CA ASP A 145 9.98 -23.16 12.38
C ASP A 145 11.34 -23.88 12.46
N GLN A 146 11.55 -24.62 13.54
CA GLN A 146 12.76 -25.39 13.82
C GLN A 146 12.91 -26.62 12.93
N GLU A 147 11.82 -27.16 12.41
CA GLU A 147 11.85 -28.36 11.56
C GLU A 147 12.21 -28.03 10.11
N SER A 148 12.00 -26.79 9.68
CA SER A 148 12.32 -26.32 8.33
C SER A 148 13.84 -26.26 8.10
N GLU A 149 14.34 -26.77 6.96
CA GLU A 149 15.76 -26.65 6.63
C GLU A 149 16.13 -25.20 6.20
N PHE A 150 17.25 -24.66 6.71
CA PHE A 150 17.65 -23.29 6.39
C PHE A 150 17.84 -23.03 4.88
N ASP A 151 18.35 -24.01 4.14
CA ASP A 151 18.54 -23.88 2.69
C ASP A 151 17.21 -23.76 1.94
N ASP A 152 16.14 -24.41 2.42
CA ASP A 152 14.79 -24.28 1.87
C ASP A 152 14.19 -22.90 2.15
N LEU A 153 14.36 -22.40 3.38
CA LEU A 153 13.93 -21.04 3.77
C LEU A 153 14.63 -19.99 2.91
N LYS A 154 15.94 -20.13 2.71
CA LYS A 154 16.75 -19.25 1.85
C LYS A 154 16.27 -19.30 0.41
N GLN A 155 16.00 -20.48 -0.15
CA GLN A 155 15.46 -20.63 -1.50
C GLN A 155 14.07 -19.99 -1.63
N LYS A 156 13.21 -20.13 -0.63
CA LYS A 156 11.89 -19.49 -0.62
C LYS A 156 12.01 -17.98 -0.56
N TYR A 157 12.82 -17.43 0.32
CA TYR A 157 13.09 -15.99 0.37
C TYR A 157 13.62 -15.47 -0.98
N GLN A 158 14.55 -16.19 -1.63
CA GLN A 158 15.04 -15.82 -2.96
C GLN A 158 13.94 -15.85 -4.03
N ARG A 159 12.96 -16.77 -3.95
CA ARG A 159 11.78 -16.78 -4.83
C ARG A 159 10.91 -15.55 -4.61
N LEU A 160 10.60 -15.21 -3.35
CA LEU A 160 9.83 -14.01 -3.00
C LEU A 160 10.55 -12.74 -3.46
N ASN A 161 11.86 -12.64 -3.25
CA ASN A 161 12.68 -11.52 -3.70
C ASN A 161 12.72 -11.39 -5.24
N ARG A 162 12.78 -12.51 -5.98
CA ARG A 162 12.66 -12.52 -7.45
C ARG A 162 11.27 -12.06 -7.89
N ARG A 163 10.20 -12.51 -7.23
CA ARG A 163 8.83 -12.03 -7.47
C ARG A 163 8.74 -10.52 -7.25
N ARG A 164 9.32 -9.99 -6.16
CA ARG A 164 9.42 -8.54 -5.93
C ARG A 164 10.05 -7.81 -7.10
N HIS A 165 11.19 -8.29 -7.60
CA HIS A 165 11.88 -7.61 -8.69
C HIS A 165 11.05 -7.59 -9.97
N ARG A 166 10.37 -8.70 -10.30
CA ARG A 166 9.44 -8.76 -11.43
C ARG A 166 8.28 -7.79 -11.27
N LEU A 167 7.64 -7.77 -10.09
CA LEU A 167 6.56 -6.83 -9.79
C LEU A 167 7.02 -5.37 -9.88
N ASN A 168 8.20 -5.04 -9.35
CA ASN A 168 8.73 -3.67 -9.44
C ASN A 168 9.01 -3.24 -10.90
N GLN A 169 9.28 -4.18 -11.81
CA GLN A 169 9.47 -3.88 -13.23
C GLN A 169 8.14 -3.72 -13.98
N SER A 170 7.11 -4.50 -13.62
CA SER A 170 5.78 -4.42 -14.24
C SER A 170 4.88 -3.33 -13.65
N THR A 171 5.19 -2.88 -12.44
CA THR A 171 4.39 -1.90 -11.69
C THR A 171 4.66 -0.47 -12.18
N PRO A 172 3.61 0.36 -12.33
CA PRO A 172 3.78 1.78 -12.65
C PRO A 172 4.59 2.52 -11.59
N GLN A 173 5.55 3.36 -11.99
CA GLN A 173 6.28 4.17 -11.01
C GLN A 173 5.46 5.39 -10.57
N LEU A 174 5.08 5.40 -9.30
CA LEU A 174 4.40 6.54 -8.68
C LEU A 174 5.43 7.55 -8.16
N GLY A 175 5.33 8.80 -8.62
CA GLY A 175 6.17 9.89 -8.14
C GLY A 175 5.92 10.26 -6.67
N GLY A 176 6.79 11.11 -6.11
CA GLY A 176 6.77 11.51 -4.70
C GLY A 176 5.47 12.21 -4.24
N TYR A 177 4.68 12.75 -5.17
CA TYR A 177 3.37 13.33 -4.88
C TYR A 177 2.42 12.34 -4.18
N TRP A 178 2.37 11.09 -4.68
CA TRP A 178 1.49 10.05 -4.13
C TRP A 178 1.90 9.63 -2.72
N TYR A 179 3.20 9.66 -2.43
CA TYR A 179 3.70 9.40 -1.08
C TYR A 179 3.25 10.48 -0.08
N ARG A 180 3.28 11.76 -0.49
CA ARG A 180 2.78 12.87 0.35
C ARG A 180 1.27 12.76 0.59
N LEU A 181 0.49 12.44 -0.45
CA LEU A 181 -0.95 12.23 -0.31
C LEU A 181 -1.28 11.06 0.61
N MET A 182 -0.57 9.93 0.48
CA MET A 182 -0.73 8.77 1.34
C MET A 182 -0.42 9.12 2.80
N LYS A 183 0.71 9.80 3.08
CA LYS A 183 1.05 10.27 4.43
C LYS A 183 0.01 11.24 5.00
N ALA A 184 -0.52 12.14 4.18
CA ALA A 184 -1.59 13.03 4.61
C ALA A 184 -2.84 12.22 4.99
N LYS A 185 -3.27 11.27 4.15
CA LYS A 185 -4.42 10.39 4.42
C LYS A 185 -4.24 9.59 5.70
N GLU A 186 -3.07 8.99 5.92
CA GLU A 186 -2.76 8.22 7.13
C GLU A 186 -2.73 9.09 8.38
N LYS A 187 -2.18 10.31 8.31
CA LYS A 187 -2.26 11.28 9.40
C LYS A 187 -3.72 11.57 9.77
N TYR A 188 -4.58 11.80 8.77
CA TYR A 188 -6.00 12.06 8.99
C TYR A 188 -6.75 10.85 9.56
N GLN A 189 -6.41 9.62 9.13
CA GLN A 189 -6.91 8.41 9.78
C GLN A 189 -6.51 8.43 11.26
N LYS A 190 -5.21 8.52 11.58
CA LYS A 190 -4.69 8.58 12.97
C LYS A 190 -5.31 9.65 13.87
N THR A 191 -5.93 10.70 13.32
CA THR A 191 -6.57 11.77 14.11
C THR A 191 -8.04 11.48 14.46
N VAL A 192 -8.58 10.34 14.01
CA VAL A 192 -9.94 9.91 14.28
C VAL A 192 -10.03 9.39 15.73
N PRO A 193 -10.81 10.04 16.62
CA PRO A 193 -10.69 9.84 18.08
C PRO A 193 -11.25 8.52 18.63
N TRP A 194 -11.80 7.65 17.78
CA TRP A 194 -12.40 6.37 18.19
C TRP A 194 -11.65 5.13 17.65
N GLU A 195 -10.57 5.31 16.90
CA GLU A 195 -9.70 4.20 16.48
C GLU A 195 -8.51 4.15 17.44
N GLU A 196 -8.37 3.05 18.18
CA GLU A 196 -7.19 2.76 18.98
C GLU A 196 -6.08 2.29 18.03
N TYR A 197 -5.02 3.09 17.91
CA TYR A 197 -3.88 2.75 17.07
C TYR A 197 -2.85 2.03 17.92
N SER A 198 -2.67 0.73 17.71
CA SER A 198 -1.43 0.08 18.14
C SER A 198 -0.30 0.53 17.20
N GLU A 199 0.73 1.16 17.75
CA GLU A 199 2.04 1.14 17.10
C GLU A 199 2.51 -0.30 17.16
N TYR A 200 2.21 -1.08 16.11
CA TYR A 200 2.83 -2.37 15.90
C TYR A 200 4.32 -2.12 15.67
N GLU A 201 5.12 -2.26 16.72
CA GLU A 201 6.55 -2.48 16.59
C GLU A 201 6.76 -3.89 16.04
N GLU A 202 7.52 -4.02 14.95
CA GLU A 202 7.87 -5.35 14.42
C GLU A 202 8.71 -6.07 15.46
N GLU A 203 8.16 -7.13 16.06
CA GLU A 203 8.88 -7.99 17.01
C GLU A 203 10.19 -8.50 16.40
N THR A 204 11.25 -8.48 17.20
CA THR A 204 12.53 -9.07 16.85
C THR A 204 12.41 -10.59 16.72
N PHE A 205 13.33 -11.20 15.97
CA PHE A 205 13.38 -12.66 15.82
C PHE A 205 13.47 -13.38 17.18
N GLU A 206 14.19 -12.79 18.14
CA GLU A 206 14.33 -13.32 19.50
C GLU A 206 12.99 -13.30 20.26
N GLU A 207 12.26 -12.18 20.21
CA GLU A 207 10.93 -12.03 20.83
C GLU A 207 9.92 -13.03 20.26
N LYS A 208 9.95 -13.25 18.94
CA LYS A 208 9.08 -14.23 18.27
C LYS A 208 9.30 -15.65 18.74
N ILE A 209 10.56 -16.08 18.86
CA ILE A 209 10.86 -17.43 19.35
C ILE A 209 10.44 -17.57 20.82
N LYS A 210 10.73 -16.58 21.68
CA LYS A 210 10.32 -16.61 23.09
C LYS A 210 8.81 -16.70 23.26
N ARG A 211 8.06 -15.96 22.44
CA ARG A 211 6.59 -16.02 22.43
C ARG A 211 6.07 -17.40 22.06
N LEU A 212 6.65 -18.03 21.04
CA LEU A 212 6.28 -19.39 20.62
C LEU A 212 6.63 -20.47 21.64
N ASN A 213 7.75 -20.31 22.33
CA ASN A 213 8.20 -21.24 23.38
C ASN A 213 7.44 -21.05 24.71
N GLY A 214 6.52 -20.09 24.79
CA GLY A 214 5.73 -19.83 25.99
C GLY A 214 6.46 -19.07 27.10
N GLU A 215 7.64 -18.52 26.83
CA GLU A 215 8.46 -17.79 27.82
C GLU A 215 8.06 -16.31 27.97
N GLY A 216 6.92 -15.90 27.39
CA GLY A 216 6.49 -14.50 27.30
C GLY A 216 5.28 -14.09 28.16
N SER A 217 4.71 -14.96 29.01
CA SER A 217 3.48 -14.67 29.77
C SER A 217 3.67 -14.48 31.29
N GLU A 218 4.85 -14.09 31.74
CA GLU A 218 5.07 -13.65 33.13
C GLU A 218 5.67 -12.25 33.09
N ASN A 219 4.85 -11.21 32.91
CA ASN A 219 5.05 -9.85 33.45
C ASN A 219 4.03 -8.84 32.91
N ASP A 220 2.74 -9.18 32.89
CA ASP A 220 1.67 -8.17 32.84
C ASP A 220 0.56 -8.59 33.81
N SER A 221 0.70 -8.16 35.07
CA SER A 221 -0.32 -8.18 36.12
C SER A 221 -0.25 -6.88 36.90
#